data_AF-A0A537I6W0-F1
#
_entry.id   AF-A0A537I6W0-F1
#
_cell.length_a   1.000
_cell.length_b   1.000
_cell.length_c   1.000
_cell.angle_alpha   90.00
_cell.angle_beta   90.00
_cell.angle_gamma   90.00
#
_symmetry.space_group_name_H-M   'P 1'
#
loop_
_entity.id
_entity.type
_entity.pdbx_description
1 polymer ?
#
loop_
_entity_poly.entity_id
_entity_poly.type
_entity_poly.pdbx_seq_one_letter_code
_entity_poly.pdbx_strand_id
1 'polypeptide(L)'
;MSCWDPMTGTYKAPDIPTSQITGELVRDELLRCFESANKEFYTLLNQPVTDEILKTQVKQFVEGVFQSCGVSYTEPTKIGILTAINQCKSNAEKMMGPKGSDIINHHYDEMMKLVDRLPEKEAYVPVTRIT
;
A
#
# COMPACT_ATOMS: atom_id res chain seq x y z
N MET A 1 -12.53 -4.84 -22.43
CA MET A 1 -11.10 -4.78 -22.82
C MET A 1 -10.37 -4.09 -21.68
N SER A 2 -9.74 -4.85 -20.79
CA SER A 2 -8.96 -4.28 -19.70
C SER A 2 -7.53 -4.11 -20.21
N CYS A 3 -7.14 -2.86 -20.41
CA CYS A 3 -5.79 -2.49 -20.80
C CYS A 3 -4.86 -2.78 -19.61
N TRP A 4 -4.19 -3.93 -19.65
CA TRP A 4 -3.08 -4.24 -18.77
C TRP A 4 -1.86 -3.51 -19.32
N ASP A 5 -1.67 -2.25 -18.93
CA ASP A 5 -0.42 -1.54 -19.22
C ASP A 5 0.72 -2.26 -18.46
N PRO A 6 1.80 -2.68 -19.12
CA PRO A 6 2.97 -3.18 -18.42
C PRO A 6 3.55 -2.01 -17.63
N MET A 7 3.44 -2.08 -16.29
CA MET A 7 4.08 -1.17 -15.33
C MET A 7 5.59 -1.11 -15.60
N THR A 8 6.00 -0.21 -16.49
CA THR A 8 7.38 0.02 -16.93
C THR A 8 7.99 1.26 -16.26
N GLY A 9 7.31 1.83 -15.27
CA GLY A 9 7.79 2.97 -14.49
C GLY A 9 7.58 2.79 -12.99
N THR A 10 8.34 3.54 -12.21
CA THR A 10 8.15 3.71 -10.76
C THR A 10 6.69 4.10 -10.48
N TYR A 11 6.09 3.46 -9.48
CA TYR A 11 4.70 3.72 -9.06
C TYR A 11 4.40 5.21 -8.91
N LYS A 12 3.19 5.58 -9.33
CA LYS A 12 2.55 6.87 -9.12
C LYS A 12 1.12 6.63 -8.70
N ALA A 13 0.65 7.39 -7.71
CA ALA A 13 -0.75 7.31 -7.32
C ALA A 13 -1.65 7.69 -8.51
N PRO A 14 -2.72 6.92 -8.78
CA PRO A 14 -3.64 7.23 -9.86
C PRO A 14 -4.40 8.53 -9.58
N ASP A 15 -4.58 9.34 -10.63
CA ASP A 15 -5.40 10.54 -10.57
C ASP A 15 -6.88 10.18 -10.73
N ILE A 16 -7.51 9.79 -9.63
CA ILE A 16 -8.93 9.41 -9.55
C ILE A 16 -9.72 10.38 -8.66
N PRO A 17 -11.03 10.59 -8.90
CA PRO A 17 -11.86 11.44 -8.04
C PRO A 17 -11.97 10.90 -6.60
N THR A 18 -12.07 11.79 -5.61
CA THR A 18 -12.15 11.40 -4.19
C THR A 18 -13.35 10.51 -3.87
N SER A 19 -14.46 10.69 -4.59
CA SER A 19 -15.67 9.87 -4.44
C SER A 19 -15.48 8.40 -4.84
N GLN A 20 -14.39 8.08 -5.55
CA GLN A 20 -14.06 6.71 -5.96
C GLN A 20 -12.98 6.08 -5.06
N ILE A 21 -12.43 6.83 -4.10
CA ILE A 21 -11.40 6.33 -3.20
C ILE A 21 -12.06 5.54 -2.07
N THR A 22 -11.89 4.22 -2.10
CA THR A 22 -12.32 3.30 -1.04
C THR A 22 -11.11 2.65 -0.37
N GLY A 23 -11.33 2.05 0.81
CA GLY A 23 -10.25 1.36 1.50
C GLY A 23 -9.68 0.20 0.67
N GLU A 24 -10.56 -0.56 0.01
CA GLU A 24 -10.19 -1.68 -0.85
C GLU A 24 -9.33 -1.21 -2.02
N LEU A 25 -9.71 -0.08 -2.65
CA LEU A 25 -8.92 0.51 -3.72
C LEU A 25 -7.54 0.95 -3.21
N VAL A 26 -7.45 1.63 -2.07
CA VAL A 26 -6.16 2.06 -1.52
C VAL A 26 -5.28 0.87 -1.12
N ARG A 27 -5.85 -0.23 -0.62
CA ARG A 27 -5.13 -1.49 -0.39
C ARG A 27 -4.61 -2.11 -1.69
N ASP A 28 -5.41 -2.13 -2.74
CA ASP A 28 -4.99 -2.71 -4.02
C ASP A 28 -3.89 -1.86 -4.66
N GLU A 29 -3.97 -0.54 -4.51
CA GLU A 29 -2.90 0.38 -4.90
C GLU A 29 -1.65 0.22 -4.03
N LEU A 30 -1.80 -0.08 -2.74
CA LEU A 30 -0.69 -0.41 -1.86
C LEU A 30 0.09 -1.65 -2.37
N LEU A 31 -0.60 -2.69 -2.85
CA LEU A 31 0.07 -3.85 -3.45
C LEU A 31 0.90 -3.45 -4.67
N ARG A 32 0.33 -2.64 -5.57
CA ARG A 32 1.04 -2.17 -6.78
C ARG A 32 2.24 -1.30 -6.45
N CYS A 33 2.10 -0.43 -5.45
CA CYS A 33 3.19 0.37 -4.91
C CYS A 33 4.33 -0.53 -4.40
N PHE A 34 4.00 -1.56 -3.61
CA PHE A 34 4.99 -2.51 -3.09
C PHE A 34 5.64 -3.35 -4.19
N GLU A 35 4.89 -3.78 -5.20
CA GLU A 35 5.44 -4.46 -6.38
C GLU A 35 6.47 -3.58 -7.08
N SER A 36 6.16 -2.31 -7.33
CA SER A 36 7.11 -1.37 -7.95
C SER A 36 8.34 -1.15 -7.07
N ALA A 37 8.15 -0.85 -5.77
CA ALA A 37 9.26 -0.60 -4.84
C ALA A 37 10.20 -1.81 -4.75
N ASN A 38 9.66 -3.02 -4.66
CA ASN A 38 10.47 -4.23 -4.60
C ASN A 38 11.18 -4.52 -5.93
N LYS A 39 10.59 -4.23 -7.09
CA LYS A 39 11.34 -4.28 -8.38
C LYS A 39 12.56 -3.37 -8.32
N GLU A 40 12.39 -2.14 -7.85
CA GLU A 40 13.48 -1.18 -7.74
C GLU A 40 14.54 -1.62 -6.73
N PHE A 41 14.14 -2.23 -5.60
CA PHE A 41 15.09 -2.83 -4.66
C PHE A 41 15.86 -3.99 -5.28
N TYR A 42 15.20 -4.92 -5.97
CA TYR A 42 15.86 -6.05 -6.61
C TYR A 42 16.83 -5.61 -7.71
N THR A 43 16.47 -4.58 -8.50
CA THR A 43 17.38 -3.95 -9.45
C THR A 43 18.58 -3.30 -8.74
N LEU A 44 18.34 -2.53 -7.68
CA LEU A 44 19.39 -1.89 -6.88
C LEU A 44 20.36 -2.90 -6.25
N LEU A 45 19.86 -4.07 -5.86
CA LEU A 45 20.64 -5.16 -5.27
C LEU A 45 21.28 -6.09 -6.32
N ASN A 46 21.03 -5.86 -7.61
CA ASN A 46 21.48 -6.70 -8.72
C ASN A 46 21.03 -8.18 -8.56
N GLN A 47 19.80 -8.37 -8.07
CA GLN A 47 19.17 -9.65 -7.79
C GLN A 47 17.80 -9.72 -8.48
N PRO A 48 17.74 -9.85 -9.82
CA PRO A 48 16.46 -9.82 -10.53
C PRO A 48 15.55 -10.98 -10.09
N VAL A 49 14.27 -10.67 -9.93
CA VAL A 49 13.20 -11.62 -9.59
C VAL A 49 12.17 -11.62 -10.71
N THR A 50 11.49 -12.74 -10.92
CA THR A 50 10.37 -12.79 -11.88
C THR A 50 9.16 -12.04 -11.33
N ASP A 51 8.36 -11.46 -12.22
CA ASP A 51 7.15 -10.73 -11.85
C ASP A 51 6.16 -11.59 -11.04
N GLU A 52 6.08 -12.89 -11.32
CA GLU A 52 5.19 -13.82 -10.60
C GLU A 52 5.63 -14.05 -9.15
N ILE A 53 6.93 -14.28 -8.94
CA ILE A 53 7.50 -14.50 -7.61
C ILE A 53 7.37 -13.23 -6.77
N LEU A 54 7.71 -12.09 -7.37
CA LEU A 54 7.59 -10.78 -6.75
C LEU A 54 6.17 -10.51 -6.26
N LYS A 55 5.17 -10.69 -7.12
CA LYS A 55 3.75 -10.45 -6.77
C LYS A 55 3.30 -11.32 -5.61
N THR A 56 3.68 -12.59 -5.64
CA THR A 56 3.40 -13.53 -4.56
C THR A 56 4.02 -13.07 -3.25
N GLN A 57 5.30 -12.70 -3.26
CA GLN A 57 6.03 -12.25 -2.07
C GLN A 57 5.46 -10.96 -1.49
N VAL A 58 5.16 -9.98 -2.36
CA VAL A 58 4.56 -8.71 -1.95
C VAL A 58 3.20 -8.94 -1.31
N LYS A 59 2.34 -9.76 -1.93
CA LYS A 59 1.02 -10.07 -1.38
C LYS A 59 1.13 -10.72 0.01
N GLN A 60 1.96 -11.75 0.15
CA GLN A 60 2.18 -12.43 1.43
C GLN A 60 2.71 -11.48 2.51
N PHE A 61 3.65 -10.60 2.15
CA PHE A 61 4.19 -9.61 3.06
C PHE A 61 3.11 -8.62 3.52
N VAL A 62 2.36 -8.02 2.60
CA VAL A 62 1.33 -7.02 2.92
C VAL A 62 0.22 -7.66 3.76
N GLU A 63 -0.28 -8.84 3.39
CA GLU A 63 -1.26 -9.58 4.20
C GLU A 63 -0.75 -9.86 5.61
N GLY A 64 0.52 -10.29 5.74
CA GLY A 64 1.16 -10.50 7.04
C GLY A 64 1.30 -9.22 7.88
N VAL A 65 1.59 -8.07 7.25
CA VAL A 65 1.64 -6.79 7.97
C VAL A 65 0.27 -6.40 8.49
N PHE A 66 -0.79 -6.49 7.68
CA PHE A 66 -2.15 -6.21 8.12
C PHE A 66 -2.55 -7.09 9.30
N GLN A 67 -2.27 -8.38 9.22
CA GLN A 67 -2.51 -9.32 10.32
C GLN A 67 -1.73 -8.93 11.58
N SER A 68 -0.43 -8.64 11.46
CA SER A 68 0.43 -8.29 12.60
C SER A 68 0.01 -6.98 13.29
N CYS A 69 -0.56 -6.05 12.54
CA CYS A 69 -1.07 -4.78 13.05
C CYS A 69 -2.49 -4.91 13.63
N GLY A 70 -3.15 -6.07 13.51
CA GLY A 70 -4.53 -6.26 13.96
C GLY A 70 -5.56 -5.47 13.14
N VAL A 71 -5.28 -5.19 11.87
CA VAL A 71 -6.14 -4.39 10.99
C VAL A 71 -6.69 -5.24 9.85
N SER A 72 -7.90 -4.91 9.38
CA SER A 72 -8.58 -5.70 8.34
C SER A 72 -7.94 -5.49 6.97
N TYR A 73 -7.54 -6.58 6.32
CA TYR A 73 -7.10 -6.57 4.91
C TYR A 73 -8.29 -6.56 3.94
N THR A 74 -9.40 -7.22 4.28
CA THR A 74 -10.56 -7.33 3.38
C THR A 74 -11.43 -6.09 3.40
N GLU A 75 -11.58 -5.45 4.56
CA GLU A 75 -12.39 -4.25 4.77
C GLU A 75 -11.54 -3.15 5.46
N PRO A 76 -10.48 -2.67 4.80
CA PRO A 76 -9.51 -1.80 5.44
C PRO A 76 -10.10 -0.41 5.71
N THR A 77 -9.77 0.16 6.87
CA THR A 77 -10.10 1.55 7.22
C THR A 77 -8.92 2.48 6.94
N LYS A 78 -9.15 3.80 6.89
CA LYS A 78 -8.06 4.78 6.76
C LYS A 78 -6.96 4.58 7.80
N ILE A 79 -7.36 4.48 9.07
CA ILE A 79 -6.44 4.27 10.19
C ILE A 79 -5.71 2.92 10.04
N GLY A 80 -6.43 1.87 9.63
CA GLY A 80 -5.83 0.55 9.41
C GLY A 80 -4.77 0.55 8.31
N ILE A 81 -5.07 1.19 7.17
CA ILE A 81 -4.14 1.34 6.05
C ILE A 81 -2.92 2.17 6.46
N LEU A 82 -3.12 3.31 7.12
CA LEU A 82 -2.02 4.16 7.57
C LEU A 82 -1.10 3.40 8.54
N THR A 83 -1.68 2.60 9.44
CA THR A 83 -0.93 1.73 10.37
C THR A 83 -0.09 0.72 9.59
N ALA A 84 -0.69 0.01 8.63
CA ALA A 84 0.01 -0.96 7.81
C ALA A 84 1.13 -0.31 6.97
N ILE A 85 0.88 0.82 6.31
CA ILE A 85 1.87 1.54 5.50
C ILE A 85 3.07 1.96 6.35
N ASN A 86 2.83 2.51 7.54
CA ASN A 86 3.91 2.92 8.45
C ASN A 86 4.74 1.73 8.93
N GLN A 87 4.09 0.59 9.22
CA GLN A 87 4.79 -0.64 9.57
C GLN A 87 5.63 -1.16 8.39
N CYS A 88 5.08 -1.14 7.17
CA CYS A 88 5.83 -1.55 5.99
C CYS A 88 7.03 -0.63 5.72
N LYS A 89 6.87 0.70 5.85
CA LYS A 89 7.96 1.67 5.72
C LYS A 89 9.09 1.37 6.70
N SER A 90 8.76 1.21 7.98
CA SER A 90 9.72 0.84 9.03
C SER A 90 10.45 -0.47 8.72
N ASN A 91 9.75 -1.48 8.19
CA ASN A 91 10.39 -2.73 7.77
C ASN A 91 11.36 -2.53 6.59
N ALA A 92 10.94 -1.77 5.57
CA ALA A 92 11.77 -1.48 4.41
C ALA A 92 13.03 -0.68 4.78
N GLU A 93 12.90 0.32 5.66
CA GLU A 93 14.01 1.11 6.17
C GLU A 93 15.04 0.25 6.91
N LYS A 94 14.58 -0.71 7.74
CA LYS A 94 15.46 -1.66 8.44
C LYS A 94 16.18 -2.60 7.49
N MET A 95 15.49 -3.06 6.44
CA MET A 95 16.06 -4.01 5.48
C MET A 95 17.03 -3.36 4.50
N MET A 96 16.65 -2.21 3.95
CA MET A 96 17.42 -1.54 2.90
C MET A 96 18.46 -0.58 3.47
N GLY A 97 18.20 0.02 4.63
CA GLY A 97 19.04 1.08 5.17
C GLY A 97 19.11 2.29 4.24
N PRO A 98 20.18 3.10 4.34
CA PRO A 98 20.30 4.37 3.60
C PRO A 98 20.18 4.23 2.09
N LYS A 99 20.67 3.13 1.49
CA LYS A 99 20.64 2.90 0.04
C LYS A 99 19.23 2.81 -0.54
N GLY A 100 18.23 2.45 0.26
CA GLY A 100 16.84 2.36 -0.19
C GLY A 100 16.00 3.59 0.10
N SER A 101 16.56 4.60 0.79
CA SER A 101 15.79 5.73 1.34
C SER A 101 15.02 6.51 0.27
N ASP A 102 15.65 6.80 -0.87
CA ASP A 102 15.00 7.52 -1.97
C ASP A 102 13.79 6.76 -2.53
N ILE A 103 13.94 5.45 -2.74
CA ILE A 103 12.84 4.58 -3.21
C ILE A 103 11.72 4.57 -2.16
N ILE A 104 12.06 4.33 -0.88
CA ILE A 104 11.09 4.27 0.21
C ILE A 104 10.30 5.58 0.32
N ASN A 105 10.99 6.72 0.31
CA ASN A 105 10.37 8.04 0.46
C ASN A 105 9.44 8.34 -0.72
N HIS A 106 9.91 8.10 -1.96
CA HIS A 106 9.07 8.28 -3.14
C HIS A 106 7.77 7.47 -3.05
N HIS A 107 7.87 6.17 -2.78
CA HIS A 107 6.71 5.28 -2.74
C HIS A 107 5.75 5.61 -1.60
N TYR A 108 6.29 6.00 -0.45
CA TYR A 108 5.50 6.49 0.68
C TYR A 108 4.72 7.76 0.31
N ASP A 109 5.40 8.75 -0.26
CA ASP A 109 4.78 10.03 -0.65
C ASP A 109 3.69 9.83 -1.70
N GLU A 110 3.89 8.94 -2.68
CA GLU A 110 2.85 8.58 -3.64
C GLU A 110 1.65 7.93 -2.96
N MET A 111 1.85 6.95 -2.07
CA MET A 111 0.72 6.33 -1.37
C MET A 111 -0.05 7.29 -0.47
N MET A 112 0.64 8.22 0.19
CA MET A 112 -0.02 9.19 1.06
C MET A 112 -1.02 10.08 0.31
N LYS A 113 -0.81 10.35 -0.99
CA LYS A 113 -1.79 11.09 -1.82
C LYS A 113 -3.16 10.42 -1.86
N LEU A 114 -3.22 9.08 -1.83
CA LEU A 114 -4.50 8.36 -1.77
C LEU A 114 -5.04 8.28 -0.34
N VAL A 115 -4.16 7.97 0.63
CA VAL A 115 -4.54 7.80 2.03
C VAL A 115 -5.13 9.09 2.61
N ASP A 116 -4.55 10.24 2.31
CA ASP A 116 -5.00 11.53 2.83
C ASP A 116 -6.43 11.85 2.39
N ARG A 117 -6.78 11.42 1.17
CA ARG A 117 -8.09 11.62 0.54
C ARG A 117 -9.10 10.54 0.87
N LEU A 118 -8.67 9.41 1.45
CA LEU A 118 -9.56 8.34 1.88
C LEU A 118 -10.47 8.87 3.01
N PRO A 119 -11.81 8.76 2.90
CA PRO A 119 -12.71 9.15 3.96
C PRO A 119 -12.48 8.31 5.22
N GLU A 120 -12.64 8.93 6.38
CA GLU A 120 -12.80 8.19 7.62
C GLU A 120 -14.15 7.47 7.54
N LYS A 121 -14.17 6.13 7.68
CA LYS A 121 -15.45 5.46 7.93
C LYS A 121 -15.95 5.99 9.27
N GLU A 122 -17.05 6.75 9.26
CA GLU A 122 -17.71 7.17 10.50
C GLU A 122 -17.91 5.92 11.35
N ALA A 123 -17.30 5.91 12.54
CA ALA A 123 -17.59 4.88 13.52
C ALA A 123 -19.11 4.89 13.73
N TYR A 124 -19.77 3.78 13.41
CA TYR A 124 -21.19 3.62 13.68
C TYR A 124 -21.46 3.98 15.15
N VAL A 125 -22.15 5.11 15.37
CA VAL A 125 -22.66 5.47 16.69
C VAL A 125 -24.07 4.87 16.74
N PRO A 126 -24.33 3.83 17.55
CA PRO A 126 -25.69 3.36 17.74
C PRO A 126 -26.48 4.52 18.34
N VAL A 127 -27.46 5.04 17.62
CA VAL A 127 -28.43 5.99 18.19
C VAL A 127 -29.28 5.18 19.15
N THR A 128 -28.90 5.15 20.43
CA THR A 128 -29.79 4.71 21.50
C THR A 128 -30.94 5.70 21.54
N ARG A 129 -32.05 5.36 20.88
CA ARG A 129 -33.32 6.07 21.04
C ARG A 129 -33.71 5.95 22.51
N ILE A 130 -33.58 7.05 23.24
CA ILE A 130 -34.16 7.19 24.58
C ILE A 130 -35.66 7.35 24.35
N THR A 131 -36.42 6.32 24.70
CA THR A 131 -37.88 6.32 24.79
C THR A 131 -38.35 7.08 26.01
#